data_AF-A0A137PI68-F1
#
_entry.id   AF-A0A137PI68-F1
#
_cell.length_a   1.000
_cell.length_b   1.000
_cell.length_c   1.000
_cell.angle_alpha   90.00
_cell.angle_beta   90.00
_cell.angle_gamma   90.00
#
_symmetry.space_group_name_H-M   'P 1'
#
loop_
_entity.id
_entity.type
_entity.pdbx_description
1 polymer ?
#
loop_
_entity_poly.entity_id
_entity_poly.type
_entity_poly.pdbx_seq_one_letter_code
_entity_poly.pdbx_strand_id
1 'polypeptide(L)'
;MESHNLKHLKANLKGKSLFQKELRLLMYGFGDHTNPRADTVNIMEDLLIDYIVSTCHQAHSLSETRGKVKVEDFKFLLRKDLKKTRRIEELLHMSEDIRRAKQLFDRKELEEGEDPNAPNAQNAPNANNAASTSANNNNSNV
;
A
#
# COMPACT_ATOMS: atom_id res chain seq x y z
N MET A 1 -27.56 22.98 3.10
CA MET A 1 -26.91 22.52 1.85
C MET A 1 -26.32 21.12 2.00
N GLU A 2 -25.70 20.77 3.13
CA GLU A 2 -25.00 19.50 3.35
C GLU A 2 -25.90 18.24 3.27
N SER A 3 -27.14 18.34 3.75
CA SER A 3 -28.12 17.25 3.75
C SER A 3 -28.62 16.84 2.36
N HIS A 4 -28.48 17.70 1.34
CA HIS A 4 -28.87 17.36 -0.04
C HIS A 4 -27.81 16.48 -0.72
N ASN A 5 -26.53 16.78 -0.49
CA ASN A 5 -25.40 16.05 -1.08
C ASN A 5 -25.29 14.61 -0.52
N LEU A 6 -25.60 14.45 0.77
CA LEU A 6 -25.63 13.15 1.43
C LEU A 6 -26.67 12.18 0.83
N LYS A 7 -27.84 12.70 0.44
CA LYS A 7 -28.87 11.89 -0.21
C LYS A 7 -28.40 11.37 -1.57
N HIS A 8 -27.71 12.20 -2.35
CA HIS A 8 -27.17 11.80 -3.66
C HIS A 8 -26.00 10.83 -3.54
N LEU A 9 -25.14 10.98 -2.52
CA LEU A 9 -24.05 10.03 -2.24
C LEU A 9 -24.60 8.67 -1.83
N LYS A 10 -25.53 8.63 -0.87
CA LYS A 10 -26.18 7.38 -0.44
C LYS A 10 -26.91 6.72 -1.60
N ALA A 11 -27.65 7.48 -2.41
CA ALA A 11 -28.33 6.95 -3.60
C ALA A 11 -27.36 6.34 -4.62
N ASN A 12 -26.18 6.92 -4.81
CA ASN A 12 -25.14 6.36 -5.70
C ASN A 12 -24.51 5.06 -5.17
N LEU A 13 -24.48 4.88 -3.85
CA LEU A 13 -23.94 3.68 -3.21
C LEU A 13 -24.99 2.55 -3.15
N LYS A 14 -26.28 2.89 -3.04
CA LYS A 14 -27.40 1.96 -2.81
C LYS A 14 -27.73 0.98 -3.96
N GLY A 15 -26.99 1.03 -5.07
CA GLY A 15 -27.11 0.08 -6.19
C GLY A 15 -25.85 -0.74 -6.46
N LYS A 16 -24.78 -0.51 -5.70
CA LYS A 16 -23.51 -1.23 -5.83
C LYS A 16 -23.38 -2.13 -4.61
N SER A 17 -23.40 -3.44 -4.82
CA SER A 17 -22.99 -4.41 -3.80
C SER A 17 -21.48 -4.24 -3.61
N LEU A 18 -21.10 -3.38 -2.65
CA LEU A 18 -19.71 -2.98 -2.41
C LEU A 18 -19.05 -3.92 -1.43
N PHE A 19 -19.78 -4.31 -0.38
CA PHE A 19 -19.22 -5.02 0.76
C PHE A 19 -19.81 -6.40 0.98
N GLN A 20 -20.81 -6.84 0.22
CA GLN A 20 -21.56 -8.06 0.55
C GLN A 20 -20.70 -9.32 0.72
N LYS A 21 -19.64 -9.47 -0.08
CA LYS A 21 -18.72 -10.61 0.05
C LYS A 21 -17.97 -10.58 1.39
N GLU A 22 -17.31 -9.46 1.68
CA GLU A 22 -16.51 -9.29 2.89
C GLU A 22 -17.39 -9.20 4.15
N LEU A 23 -18.58 -8.63 4.01
CA LEU A 23 -19.58 -8.51 5.07
C LEU A 23 -20.09 -9.88 5.51
N ARG A 24 -20.32 -10.83 4.58
CA ARG A 24 -20.69 -12.20 4.94
C ARG A 24 -19.61 -12.88 5.79
N LEU A 25 -18.34 -12.71 5.41
CA LEU A 25 -17.20 -13.24 6.18
C LEU A 25 -17.11 -12.57 7.56
N LEU A 26 -17.34 -11.26 7.62
CA LEU A 26 -17.32 -10.50 8.87
C LEU A 26 -18.46 -10.95 9.80
N MET A 27 -19.67 -11.12 9.28
CA MET A 27 -20.82 -11.60 10.04
C MET A 27 -20.54 -12.98 10.64
N TYR A 28 -19.97 -13.90 9.85
CA TYR A 28 -19.52 -15.20 10.34
C TYR A 28 -18.44 -15.06 11.43
N GLY A 29 -17.46 -14.16 11.25
CA GLY A 29 -16.42 -13.88 12.25
C GLY A 29 -16.96 -13.33 13.58
N PHE A 30 -18.15 -12.71 13.56
CA PHE A 30 -18.88 -12.28 14.76
C PHE A 30 -19.83 -13.35 15.33
N GLY A 31 -19.85 -14.55 14.74
CA GLY A 31 -20.63 -15.69 15.21
C GLY A 31 -21.98 -15.89 14.52
N ASP A 32 -22.24 -15.20 13.40
CA ASP A 32 -23.40 -15.49 12.56
C ASP A 32 -23.23 -16.79 11.75
N HIS A 33 -24.27 -17.22 11.05
CA HIS A 33 -24.27 -18.39 10.17
C HIS A 33 -23.29 -18.23 9.00
N THR A 34 -22.71 -19.34 8.51
CA THR A 34 -21.77 -19.36 7.37
C THR A 34 -22.38 -18.81 6.07
N ASN A 35 -23.69 -18.96 5.92
CA ASN A 35 -24.47 -18.40 4.83
C ASN A 35 -25.64 -17.58 5.41
N PRO A 36 -25.42 -16.31 5.79
CA PRO A 36 -26.46 -15.47 6.35
C PRO A 36 -27.48 -15.09 5.27
N ARG A 37 -28.71 -14.78 5.68
CA ARG A 37 -29.79 -14.41 4.75
C ARG A 37 -29.44 -13.15 3.96
N ALA A 38 -29.77 -13.14 2.66
CA ALA A 38 -29.50 -12.02 1.77
C ALA A 38 -30.13 -10.71 2.27
N ASP A 39 -31.36 -10.76 2.79
CA ASP A 39 -32.04 -9.60 3.37
C ASP A 39 -31.25 -8.99 4.53
N THR A 40 -30.71 -9.83 5.43
CA THR A 40 -29.89 -9.38 6.56
C THR A 40 -28.59 -8.75 6.07
N VAL A 41 -27.93 -9.37 5.09
CA VAL A 41 -26.69 -8.83 4.51
C VAL A 41 -26.95 -7.46 3.87
N ASN A 42 -28.06 -7.29 3.15
CA ASN A 42 -28.42 -6.02 2.53
C ASN A 42 -28.67 -4.92 3.58
N ILE A 43 -29.39 -5.23 4.66
CA ILE A 43 -29.62 -4.26 5.75
C ILE A 43 -28.30 -3.92 6.46
N MET A 44 -27.46 -4.93 6.72
CA MET A 44 -26.16 -4.72 7.35
C MET A 44 -25.23 -3.85 6.49
N GLU A 45 -25.29 -3.99 5.16
CA GLU A 45 -24.57 -3.14 4.22
C GLU A 45 -25.07 -1.70 4.29
N ASP A 46 -26.38 -1.47 4.29
CA ASP A 46 -26.99 -0.15 4.47
C ASP A 46 -26.53 0.51 5.80
N LEU A 47 -26.57 -0.24 6.91
CA LEU A 47 -26.15 0.24 8.22
C LEU A 47 -24.64 0.55 8.27
N LEU A 48 -23.82 -0.27 7.62
CA LEU A 48 -22.37 -0.08 7.54
C LEU A 48 -22.03 1.21 6.77
N ILE A 49 -22.66 1.41 5.60
CA ILE A 49 -22.46 2.61 4.79
C ILE A 49 -22.87 3.85 5.60
N ASP A 50 -24.03 3.81 6.24
CA ASP A 50 -24.53 4.90 7.05
C ASP A 50 -23.59 5.23 8.21
N TYR A 51 -23.03 4.21 8.87
CA TYR A 51 -22.05 4.38 9.94
C TYR A 51 -20.76 5.05 9.44
N ILE A 52 -20.17 4.56 8.35
CA ILE A 52 -18.94 5.12 7.78
C ILE A 52 -19.15 6.57 7.39
N VAL A 53 -20.21 6.86 6.64
CA VAL A 53 -20.49 8.21 6.15
C VAL A 53 -20.73 9.17 7.31
N SER A 54 -21.55 8.77 8.30
CA SER A 54 -21.78 9.57 9.50
C SER A 54 -20.48 9.85 10.28
N THR A 55 -19.61 8.85 10.42
CA THR A 55 -18.32 8.99 11.11
C THR A 55 -17.39 9.94 10.37
N CYS A 56 -17.32 9.84 9.03
CA CYS A 56 -16.52 10.74 8.20
C CYS A 56 -17.01 12.19 8.28
N HIS A 57 -18.32 12.43 8.29
CA HIS A 57 -18.87 13.77 8.48
C HIS A 57 -18.51 14.34 9.84
N GLN A 58 -18.65 13.56 10.92
CA GLN A 58 -18.26 14.01 12.26
C GLN A 58 -16.76 14.34 12.35
N ALA A 59 -15.91 13.51 11.73
CA ALA A 59 -14.48 13.80 11.64
C ALA A 59 -14.20 15.06 10.80
N HIS A 60 -14.96 15.27 9.72
CA HIS A 60 -14.84 16.46 8.90
C HIS A 60 -15.20 17.74 9.67
N SER A 61 -16.30 17.74 10.44
CA SER A 61 -16.70 18.87 11.29
C SER A 61 -15.62 19.23 12.32
N LEU A 62 -14.91 18.24 12.87
CA LEU A 62 -13.77 18.50 13.77
C LEU A 62 -12.58 19.14 13.04
N SER A 63 -12.42 18.81 11.75
CA SER A 63 -11.33 19.29 10.90
C SER A 63 -11.63 20.60 10.17
N GLU A 64 -12.84 21.16 10.32
CA GLU A 64 -13.35 22.29 9.52
C GLU A 64 -12.39 23.48 9.52
N THR A 65 -11.85 23.82 10.68
CA THR A 65 -10.86 24.91 10.85
C THR A 65 -9.55 24.66 10.10
N ARG A 66 -9.18 23.40 9.87
CA ARG A 66 -7.95 22.99 9.19
C ARG A 66 -8.16 22.72 7.69
N GLY A 67 -9.41 22.55 7.26
CA GLY A 67 -9.80 22.20 5.89
C GLY A 67 -9.39 20.79 5.43
N LYS A 68 -8.74 19.99 6.29
CA LYS A 68 -8.30 18.62 5.97
C LYS A 68 -8.45 17.68 7.15
N VAL A 69 -9.04 16.52 6.89
CA VAL A 69 -9.22 15.44 7.87
C VAL A 69 -7.88 14.74 8.09
N LYS A 70 -7.51 14.53 9.35
CA LYS A 70 -6.34 13.74 9.76
C LYS A 70 -6.73 12.57 10.66
N VAL A 71 -5.79 11.68 10.89
CA VAL A 71 -5.96 10.52 11.80
C VAL A 71 -6.32 10.98 13.22
N GLU A 72 -5.79 12.12 13.67
CA GLU A 72 -6.08 12.66 15.00
C GLU A 72 -7.57 13.02 15.17
N ASP A 73 -8.28 13.39 14.10
CA ASP A 73 -9.71 13.70 14.16
C ASP A 73 -10.52 12.45 14.49
N PHE A 74 -10.17 11.31 13.88
CA PHE A 74 -10.80 10.02 14.19
C PHE A 74 -10.46 9.54 15.61
N LYS A 75 -9.21 9.72 16.06
CA LYS A 75 -8.83 9.43 17.46
C LYS A 75 -9.65 10.27 18.44
N PHE A 76 -9.81 11.55 18.16
CA PHE A 76 -10.59 12.44 19.01
C PHE A 76 -12.09 12.10 19.00
N LEU A 77 -12.64 11.79 17.84
CA LEU A 77 -14.04 11.39 17.69
C LEU A 77 -14.37 10.13 18.51
N LEU A 78 -13.47 9.13 18.49
CA LEU A 78 -13.67 7.82 19.12
C LEU A 78 -13.16 7.74 20.56
N ARG A 79 -12.64 8.83 21.13
CA ARG A 79 -11.98 8.87 22.45
C ARG A 79 -12.79 8.32 23.63
N LYS A 80 -14.12 8.29 23.50
CA LYS A 80 -15.03 7.75 24.54
C LYS A 80 -15.08 6.22 24.55
N ASP A 81 -14.75 5.58 23.42
CA ASP A 81 -14.68 4.13 23.32
C ASP A 81 -13.22 3.67 23.41
N LEU A 82 -12.83 3.21 24.60
CA LEU A 82 -11.47 2.77 24.88
C LEU A 82 -11.06 1.56 24.03
N LYS A 83 -11.98 0.66 23.70
CA LYS A 83 -11.67 -0.53 22.88
C LYS A 83 -11.32 -0.10 21.45
N LYS A 84 -12.15 0.78 20.86
CA LYS A 84 -11.88 1.31 19.51
C LYS A 84 -10.62 2.17 19.48
N THR A 85 -10.41 3.01 20.49
CA THR A 85 -9.24 3.90 20.56
C THR A 85 -7.94 3.09 20.63
N ARG A 86 -7.85 2.09 21.52
CA ARG A 86 -6.68 1.21 21.60
C ARG A 86 -6.45 0.46 20.31
N ARG A 87 -7.52 -0.07 19.72
CA ARG A 87 -7.42 -0.79 18.46
C ARG A 87 -6.85 0.06 17.33
N ILE A 88 -7.21 1.34 17.27
CA ILE A 88 -6.65 2.29 16.29
C ILE A 88 -5.14 2.45 16.50
N GLU A 89 -4.71 2.62 17.74
CA GLU A 89 -3.28 2.79 18.05
C GLU A 89 -2.45 1.55 17.69
N GLU A 90 -2.95 0.36 18.02
CA GLU A 90 -2.34 -0.91 17.61
C GLU A 90 -2.20 -1.02 16.09
N LEU A 91 -3.29 -0.72 15.35
CA LEU A 91 -3.29 -0.81 13.90
C LEU A 91 -2.33 0.18 13.25
N LEU A 92 -2.27 1.42 13.77
CA LEU A 92 -1.32 2.43 13.29
C LEU A 92 0.11 1.98 13.55
N HIS A 93 0.40 1.46 14.75
CA HIS A 93 1.73 0.97 15.09
C HIS A 93 2.16 -0.18 14.17
N MET A 94 1.29 -1.18 13.97
CA MET A 94 1.57 -2.30 13.08
C MET A 94 1.75 -1.86 11.61
N SER A 95 0.98 -0.88 11.15
CA SER A 95 1.14 -0.33 9.80
C SER A 95 2.50 0.35 9.61
N GLU A 96 2.99 1.05 10.64
CA GLU A 96 4.29 1.69 10.64
C GLU A 96 5.44 0.67 10.66
N ASP A 97 5.29 -0.42 11.43
CA ASP A 97 6.27 -1.49 11.45
C ASP A 97 6.35 -2.22 10.10
N ILE A 98 5.21 -2.50 9.46
CA ILE A 98 5.17 -3.06 8.10
C ILE A 98 5.84 -2.08 7.12
N ARG A 99 5.55 -0.79 7.22
CA ARG A 99 6.16 0.25 6.36
C ARG A 99 7.67 0.30 6.54
N ARG A 100 8.16 0.27 7.79
CA ARG A 100 9.61 0.26 8.10
C ARG A 100 10.27 -1.02 7.58
N ALA A 101 9.65 -2.17 7.76
CA ALA A 101 10.18 -3.44 7.28
C ALA A 101 10.35 -3.44 5.75
N LYS A 102 9.34 -2.98 5.00
CA LYS A 102 9.43 -2.84 3.54
C LYS A 102 10.59 -1.94 3.10
N GLN A 103 10.79 -0.81 3.78
CA GLN A 103 11.90 0.10 3.46
C GLN A 103 13.29 -0.51 3.68
N LEU A 104 13.44 -1.43 4.64
CA LEU A 104 14.69 -2.15 4.86
C LEU A 104 14.98 -3.15 3.73
N PHE A 105 13.96 -3.84 3.21
CA PHE A 105 14.11 -4.74 2.06
C PHE A 105 14.46 -3.97 0.79
N ASP A 106 13.75 -2.89 0.48
CA ASP A 106 14.00 -2.06 -0.70
C ASP A 106 15.42 -1.46 -0.69
N ARG A 107 15.94 -1.09 0.48
CA ARG A 107 17.32 -0.57 0.62
C ARG A 107 18.37 -1.68 0.44
N LYS A 108 18.13 -2.88 0.96
CA LYS A 108 19.07 -4.01 0.87
C LYS A 108 19.23 -4.51 -0.56
N GLU A 109 18.17 -4.49 -1.37
CA GLU A 109 18.25 -4.82 -2.80
C GLU A 109 19.10 -3.84 -3.61
N LEU A 110 19.22 -2.58 -3.17
CA LEU A 110 20.09 -1.57 -3.80
C LEU A 110 21.55 -1.69 -3.36
N GLU A 111 21.80 -2.17 -2.13
CA GLU A 111 23.15 -2.33 -1.57
C GLU A 111 23.82 -3.65 -2.00
N GLU A 112 23.05 -4.67 -2.43
CA GLU A 112 23.60 -5.94 -2.96
C GLU A 112 24.08 -5.86 -4.43
N GLY A 113 24.00 -4.68 -5.07
CA GLY A 113 24.43 -4.43 -6.45
C GLY A 113 25.80 -3.79 -6.64
N GLU A 114 26.50 -3.35 -5.59
CA GLU A 114 27.86 -2.80 -5.68
C GLU A 114 28.85 -3.74 -4.99
N ASP A 115 29.57 -4.53 -5.78
CA ASP A 115 30.74 -5.30 -5.33
C ASP A 115 31.89 -4.31 -5.08
N PRO A 116 32.33 -4.08 -3.83
CA PRO A 116 33.42 -3.15 -3.53
C PRO A 116 34.80 -3.69 -3.95
N ASN A 117 34.89 -4.84 -4.63
CA ASN A 117 36.15 -5.49 -4.96
C ASN A 117 36.25 -6.00 -6.40
N ALA A 118 35.71 -5.27 -7.38
CA ALA A 118 36.06 -5.50 -8.79
C ALA A 118 37.57 -5.16 -9.01
N PRO A 119 38.43 -6.11 -9.43
CA PRO A 119 39.85 -5.85 -9.60
C PRO A 119 40.09 -4.85 -10.74
N ASN A 120 40.82 -3.76 -10.44
CA ASN A 120 41.25 -2.77 -11.42
C ASN A 120 42.19 -3.41 -12.46
N ALA A 121 41.67 -3.71 -13.65
CA ALA A 121 42.43 -4.26 -14.78
C ALA A 121 43.23 -3.15 -15.50
N GLN A 122 44.21 -2.53 -14.83
CA GLN A 122 45.04 -1.47 -15.43
C GLN A 122 46.55 -1.60 -15.19
N ASN A 123 47.08 -2.78 -14.87
CA ASN A 123 48.53 -2.94 -14.91
C ASN A 123 48.97 -4.37 -15.28
N ALA A 124 48.88 -4.71 -16.57
CA ALA A 124 49.59 -5.84 -17.15
C ALA A 124 50.84 -5.31 -17.88
N PRO A 125 52.04 -5.88 -17.65
CA PRO A 125 53.27 -5.44 -18.32
C PRO A 125 53.19 -5.74 -19.83
N ASN A 126 53.35 -4.69 -20.64
CA ASN A 126 53.36 -4.76 -22.10
C ASN A 126 54.63 -5.47 -22.60
N ALA A 127 54.49 -6.70 -23.09
CA ALA A 127 55.56 -7.48 -23.70
C ALA A 127 55.20 -7.79 -25.16
N ASN A 128 55.50 -6.88 -26.10
CA ASN A 128 55.42 -7.17 -27.54
C ASN A 128 56.31 -6.29 -28.44
N ASN A 129 57.46 -5.82 -27.93
CA ASN A 129 58.55 -5.33 -28.79
C ASN A 129 59.72 -6.32 -28.78
N ALA A 130 59.57 -7.42 -29.51
CA ALA A 130 60.70 -8.24 -29.96
C ALA A 130 60.30 -9.05 -31.20
N ALA A 131 61.17 -9.01 -32.22
CA ALA A 131 61.17 -9.78 -33.46
C ALA A 131 60.37 -9.23 -34.66
N SER A 132 61.03 -8.28 -35.33
CA SER A 132 61.16 -8.19 -36.80
C SER A 132 61.09 -9.53 -37.54
N THR A 133 60.42 -9.57 -38.71
CA THR A 133 61.01 -9.95 -40.01
C THR A 133 60.04 -9.62 -41.16
N SER A 134 60.43 -8.66 -42.00
CA SER A 134 59.97 -8.49 -43.38
C SER A 134 60.58 -9.56 -44.29
N ALA A 135 59.77 -10.17 -45.16
CA ALA A 135 60.13 -10.65 -46.52
C ALA A 135 58.83 -11.24 -47.14
N ASN A 136 58.13 -10.57 -48.04
CA ASN A 136 58.41 -10.39 -49.48
C ASN A 136 58.69 -11.72 -50.24
N ASN A 137 57.69 -12.27 -50.95
CA ASN A 137 57.70 -12.35 -52.42
C ASN A 137 56.51 -13.16 -52.99
N ASN A 138 55.75 -12.50 -53.87
CA ASN A 138 55.39 -12.91 -55.22
C ASN A 138 54.85 -14.34 -55.51
N ASN A 139 53.59 -14.33 -55.92
CA ASN A 139 53.10 -14.71 -57.25
C ASN A 139 52.91 -16.20 -57.61
N SER A 140 51.83 -16.36 -58.39
CA SER A 140 51.55 -17.34 -59.45
C SER A 140 50.98 -18.71 -59.08
N ASN A 141 49.68 -18.81 -59.33
CA ASN A 141 49.08 -19.66 -60.38
C ASN A 141 49.24 -21.18 -60.17
N VAL A 142 48.16 -21.87 -59.78
CA VAL A 142 47.15 -22.54 -60.63
C VAL A 142 46.11 -23.17 -59.69
#